data_AF-A0A2H0U953-F1
#
_entry.id   AF-A0A2H0U953-F1
#
_cell.length_a   1.000
_cell.length_b   1.000
_cell.length_c   1.000
_cell.angle_alpha   90.00
_cell.angle_beta   90.00
_cell.angle_gamma   90.00
#
_symmetry.space_group_name_H-M   'P 1'
#
loop_
_entity.id
_entity.type
_entity.pdbx_description
1 polymer ?
#
loop_
_entity_poly.entity_id
_entity_poly.type
_entity_poly.pdbx_seq_one_letter_code
_entity_poly.pdbx_strand_id
1 'polypeptide(L)'
;MSQVFYDLSSLRPLVRSLQPSQTCLVTSQTLNTTLAGEIKKIPHISLVVVPDGERAKEWGQIEKLLQQFIKVKLDKGSVVIALGGGTVGDPVGFAASMYLRGVRYIHIPTTLLA
;
A
#
# COMPACT_ATOMS: atom_id res chain seq x y z
N MET A 1 -17.83 -14.74 11.03
CA MET A 1 -16.98 -13.80 10.25
C MET A 1 -15.63 -14.45 10.08
N SER A 2 -15.39 -15.02 8.90
CA SER A 2 -14.17 -15.77 8.56
C SER A 2 -12.96 -14.84 8.63
N GLN A 3 -12.06 -15.08 9.59
CA GLN A 3 -10.72 -14.52 9.58
C GLN A 3 -9.99 -15.10 8.37
N VAL A 4 -9.91 -14.32 7.28
CA VAL A 4 -8.92 -14.57 6.24
C VAL A 4 -7.58 -14.24 6.89
N PHE A 5 -6.80 -15.27 7.21
CA PHE A 5 -5.42 -15.10 7.64
C PHE A 5 -4.61 -14.65 6.42
N TYR A 6 -4.35 -13.34 6.31
CA TYR A 6 -3.43 -12.81 5.32
C TYR A 6 -2.00 -13.15 5.75
N ASP A 7 -1.46 -14.24 5.22
CA ASP A 7 -0.03 -14.53 5.38
C ASP A 7 0.77 -13.66 4.39
N LEU A 8 1.37 -12.59 4.90
CA LEU A 8 2.21 -11.68 4.12
C LEU A 8 3.62 -12.26 3.87
N SER A 9 3.92 -13.48 4.32
CA SER A 9 5.21 -14.13 4.07
C SER A 9 5.52 -14.25 2.57
N SER A 10 4.50 -14.50 1.74
CA SER A 10 4.61 -14.60 0.28
C SER A 10 4.98 -13.27 -0.41
N LEU A 11 4.82 -12.13 0.27
CA LEU A 11 5.23 -10.83 -0.26
C LEU A 11 6.75 -10.68 -0.30
N ARG A 12 7.46 -11.33 0.62
CA ARG A 12 8.92 -11.24 0.74
C ARG A 12 9.66 -11.66 -0.54
N PRO A 13 9.41 -12.85 -1.13
CA PRO A 13 10.08 -13.24 -2.36
C PRO A 13 9.76 -12.30 -3.53
N LEU A 14 8.51 -11.82 -3.62
CA LEU A 14 8.09 -10.88 -4.68
C LEU A 14 8.81 -9.53 -4.58
N VAL A 15 8.84 -8.93 -3.38
CA VAL A 15 9.54 -7.67 -3.14
C VAL A 15 11.05 -7.86 -3.38
N ARG A 16 11.62 -9.00 -2.95
CA ARG A 16 13.03 -9.31 -3.17
C ARG A 16 13.39 -9.46 -4.66
N SER A 17 12.52 -10.08 -5.47
CA SER A 17 12.77 -10.22 -6.91
C SER A 17 12.73 -8.89 -7.64
N LEU A 18 11.96 -7.92 -7.15
CA LEU A 18 11.86 -6.59 -7.72
C LEU A 18 13.05 -5.67 -7.40
N GLN A 19 13.85 -6.03 -6.39
CA GLN A 19 14.98 -5.25 -5.87
C GLN A 19 14.68 -3.73 -5.81
N PRO A 20 13.58 -3.31 -5.15
CA PRO A 20 13.21 -1.91 -5.13
C PRO A 20 14.19 -1.09 -4.31
N SER A 21 14.42 0.15 -4.75
CA SER A 21 15.17 1.16 -3.99
C SER A 21 14.46 1.53 -2.68
N GLN A 22 13.12 1.67 -2.73
CA GLN A 22 12.26 1.89 -1.58
C GLN A 22 10.97 1.07 -1.71
N THR A 23 10.45 0.60 -0.58
CA THR A 23 9.15 -0.08 -0.52
C THR A 23 8.23 0.68 0.41
N CYS A 24 7.06 1.08 -0.11
CA CYS A 24 6.02 1.72 0.69
C CYS A 24 4.75 0.86 0.70
N LEU A 25 4.29 0.49 1.90
CA LEU A 25 3.01 -0.18 2.09
C LEU A 25 1.96 0.84 2.49
N VAL A 26 0.86 0.86 1.76
CA VAL A 26 -0.31 1.68 2.03
C VAL A 26 -1.46 0.78 2.44
N THR A 27 -2.11 1.07 3.56
CA THR A 27 -3.25 0.30 4.05
C THR A 27 -4.25 1.19 4.79
N SER A 28 -5.44 0.66 5.09
CA SER A 28 -6.46 1.41 5.81
C SER A 28 -6.26 1.37 7.33
N GLN A 29 -6.91 2.26 8.08
CA GLN A 29 -6.80 2.30 9.55
C GLN A 29 -7.22 0.97 10.21
N THR A 30 -8.33 0.38 9.73
CA THR A 30 -8.82 -0.92 10.22
C THR A 30 -7.78 -2.01 9.98
N LEU A 31 -7.29 -2.15 8.74
CA LEU A 31 -6.32 -3.20 8.39
C LEU A 31 -4.97 -3.00 9.06
N ASN A 32 -4.52 -1.76 9.20
CA ASN A 32 -3.30 -1.44 9.96
C ASN A 32 -3.39 -1.99 11.39
N THR A 33 -4.55 -1.86 12.03
CA THR A 33 -4.77 -2.37 13.39
C THR A 33 -4.87 -3.88 13.41
N THR A 34 -5.67 -4.48 12.52
CA THR A 34 -5.91 -5.92 12.47
C THR A 34 -4.66 -6.72 12.08
N LEU A 35 -3.85 -6.21 11.15
CA LEU A 35 -2.67 -6.91 10.61
C LEU A 35 -1.35 -6.32 11.12
N ALA A 36 -1.37 -5.52 12.19
CA ALA A 36 -0.18 -4.87 12.75
C ALA A 36 0.98 -5.86 12.99
N GLY A 37 0.66 -7.08 13.47
CA GLY A 37 1.63 -8.14 13.70
C GLY A 37 2.34 -8.61 12.42
N GLU A 38 1.60 -8.74 11.32
CA GLU A 38 2.17 -9.17 10.03
C GLU A 38 2.93 -8.04 9.33
N ILE A 39 2.40 -6.82 9.35
CA ILE A 39 3.05 -5.64 8.77
C ILE A 39 4.43 -5.40 9.42
N LYS A 40 4.53 -5.53 10.74
CA LYS A 40 5.79 -5.39 11.48
C LYS A 40 6.85 -6.44 11.11
N LYS A 41 6.46 -7.59 10.56
CA LYS A 41 7.39 -8.64 10.12
C LYS A 41 8.02 -8.33 8.77
N ILE A 42 7.60 -7.29 8.07
CA ILE A 42 8.15 -6.91 6.76
C ILE A 42 9.30 -5.91 7.02
N PRO A 43 10.58 -6.32 6.82
CA PRO A 43 11.70 -5.44 7.07
C PRO A 43 11.80 -4.36 5.98
N HIS A 44 12.37 -3.20 6.34
CA HIS A 44 12.70 -2.10 5.42
C HIS A 44 11.50 -1.56 4.60
N ILE A 45 10.33 -1.46 5.23
CA ILE A 45 9.12 -0.92 4.61
C ILE A 45 8.71 0.39 5.26
N SER A 46 8.29 1.36 4.45
CA SER A 46 7.63 2.58 4.94
C SER A 46 6.13 2.37 4.94
N LEU A 47 5.48 2.64 6.07
CA LEU A 47 4.04 2.44 6.25
C LEU A 47 3.28 3.76 6.11
N VAL A 48 2.28 3.79 5.25
CA VAL A 48 1.33 4.90 5.10
C VAL A 48 -0.08 4.38 5.36
N VAL A 49 -0.85 5.13 6.15
CA VAL A 49 -2.22 4.73 6.52
C VAL A 49 -3.21 5.73 5.94
N VAL A 50 -4.24 5.21 5.25
CA VAL A 50 -5.36 5.98 4.70
C VAL A 50 -6.62 5.78 5.55
N PRO A 51 -7.58 6.73 5.55
CA PRO A 51 -8.87 6.51 6.19
C PRO A 51 -9.60 5.30 5.58
N ASP A 52 -10.49 4.68 6.35
CA ASP A 52 -11.35 3.61 5.84
C ASP A 52 -12.47 4.15 4.93
N GLY A 53 -12.96 3.29 4.03
CA GLY A 53 -14.13 3.56 3.17
C GLY A 53 -13.88 4.57 2.03
N GLU A 54 -14.96 5.12 1.49
CA GLU A 54 -14.95 6.02 0.32
C GLU A 54 -14.20 7.34 0.56
N ARG A 55 -14.00 7.73 1.83
CA ARG A 55 -13.16 8.89 2.17
C ARG A 55 -11.74 8.77 1.63
N ALA A 56 -11.22 7.56 1.47
CA ALA A 56 -9.91 7.31 0.87
C ALA A 56 -9.83 7.73 -0.61
N LYS A 57 -10.97 7.86 -1.31
CA LYS A 57 -11.05 8.23 -2.72
C LYS A 57 -11.19 9.73 -2.96
N GLU A 58 -11.29 10.53 -1.90
CA GLU A 58 -11.33 11.98 -2.03
C GLU A 58 -10.00 12.51 -2.58
N TRP A 59 -10.06 13.55 -3.43
CA TRP A 59 -8.87 14.16 -4.03
C TRP A 59 -7.85 14.61 -2.98
N GLY A 60 -8.32 15.18 -1.87
CA GLY A 60 -7.45 15.59 -0.77
C GLY A 60 -6.69 14.42 -0.12
N GLN A 61 -7.16 13.18 -0.24
CA GLN A 61 -6.40 12.00 0.20
C GLN A 61 -5.35 11.58 -0.83
N ILE A 62 -5.64 11.71 -2.13
CA ILE A 62 -4.66 11.49 -3.19
C ILE A 62 -3.50 12.48 -3.03
N GLU A 63 -3.78 13.76 -2.79
CA GLU A 63 -2.74 14.77 -2.50
C GLU A 63 -1.89 14.40 -1.28
N LYS A 64 -2.52 13.96 -0.19
CA LYS A 64 -1.81 13.47 1.00
C LYS A 64 -0.95 12.25 0.70
N LEU A 65 -1.45 11.29 -0.10
CA LEU A 65 -0.68 10.13 -0.52
C LEU A 65 0.58 10.54 -1.29
N LEU A 66 0.44 11.45 -2.27
CA LEU A 66 1.58 11.98 -3.02
C LEU A 66 2.59 12.68 -2.09
N GLN A 67 2.12 13.47 -1.12
CA GLN A 67 3.00 14.07 -0.12
C GLN A 67 3.73 13.03 0.73
N GLN A 68 3.07 11.92 1.11
CA GLN A 68 3.71 10.83 1.83
C GLN A 68 4.74 10.10 0.97
N PHE A 69 4.48 9.89 -0.32
CA PHE A 69 5.45 9.31 -1.26
C PHE A 69 6.73 10.14 -1.36
N ILE A 70 6.60 11.47 -1.35
CA ILE A 70 7.74 12.40 -1.28
C ILE A 70 8.50 12.23 0.05
N LYS A 71 7.79 12.19 1.19
CA LYS A 71 8.40 12.04 2.52
C LYS A 71 9.16 10.73 2.69
N VAL A 72 8.61 9.64 2.14
CA VAL A 72 9.23 8.32 2.08
C VAL A 72 10.40 8.29 1.07
N LYS A 73 10.55 9.34 0.25
CA LYS A 73 11.58 9.46 -0.78
C LYS A 73 11.47 8.37 -1.85
N LEU A 74 10.24 8.07 -2.26
CA LEU A 74 10.04 7.17 -3.41
C LEU A 74 10.67 7.77 -4.66
N ASP A 75 11.38 6.93 -5.40
CA ASP A 75 12.00 7.20 -6.69
C ASP A 75 11.45 6.23 -7.77
N LYS A 76 11.97 6.32 -9.00
CA LYS A 76 11.50 5.49 -10.13
C LYS A 76 11.75 3.98 -9.96
N GLY A 77 12.72 3.60 -9.13
CA GLY A 77 13.02 2.21 -8.78
C GLY A 77 12.19 1.71 -7.60
N SER A 78 11.35 2.54 -7.00
CA SER A 78 10.58 2.17 -5.83
C SER A 78 9.35 1.32 -6.17
N VAL A 79 8.71 0.77 -5.14
CA VAL A 79 7.44 0.06 -5.26
C VAL A 79 6.46 0.50 -4.18
N VAL A 80 5.21 0.72 -4.59
CA VAL A 80 4.07 0.99 -3.71
C VAL A 80 3.21 -0.27 -3.64
N ILE A 81 2.86 -0.68 -2.43
CA ILE A 81 2.06 -1.86 -2.15
C ILE A 81 0.77 -1.41 -1.48
N ALA A 82 -0.38 -1.57 -2.14
CA ALA A 82 -1.68 -1.36 -1.54
C ALA A 82 -2.15 -2.67 -0.88
N LEU A 83 -2.29 -2.67 0.44
CA LEU A 83 -2.89 -3.76 1.20
C LEU A 83 -4.30 -3.34 1.62
N GLY A 84 -5.31 -3.83 0.90
CA GLY A 84 -6.70 -3.51 1.18
C GLY A 84 -7.64 -3.84 0.01
N GLY A 85 -8.94 -3.66 0.21
CA GLY A 85 -9.93 -3.75 -0.88
C GLY A 85 -9.86 -2.56 -1.84
N GLY A 86 -10.86 -2.41 -2.72
CA GLY A 86 -10.88 -1.36 -3.75
C GLY A 86 -10.79 0.06 -3.20
N THR A 87 -11.31 0.32 -1.99
CA THR A 87 -11.20 1.63 -1.34
C THR A 87 -9.76 2.04 -1.01
N VAL A 88 -8.84 1.08 -0.85
CA VAL A 88 -7.40 1.34 -0.72
C VAL A 88 -6.71 1.21 -2.08
N GLY A 89 -7.05 0.16 -2.83
CA GLY A 89 -6.43 -0.16 -4.12
C GLY A 89 -6.52 0.99 -5.11
N ASP A 90 -7.74 1.47 -5.39
CA ASP A 90 -8.01 2.47 -6.42
C ASP A 90 -7.24 3.78 -6.18
N PRO A 91 -7.40 4.48 -5.03
CA PRO A 91 -6.73 5.77 -4.85
C PRO A 91 -5.21 5.63 -4.76
N VAL A 92 -4.69 4.52 -4.22
CA VAL A 92 -3.25 4.29 -4.13
C VAL A 92 -2.66 3.96 -5.50
N GLY A 93 -3.33 3.12 -6.30
CA GLY A 93 -2.92 2.81 -7.67
C GLY A 93 -2.95 4.06 -8.54
N PHE A 94 -3.99 4.89 -8.41
CA PHE A 94 -4.07 6.17 -9.09
C PHE A 94 -2.94 7.11 -8.67
N ALA A 95 -2.69 7.29 -7.37
CA ALA A 95 -1.58 8.10 -6.87
C ALA A 95 -0.21 7.58 -7.36
N ALA A 96 -0.01 6.27 -7.36
CA ALA A 96 1.22 5.63 -7.85
C ALA A 96 1.42 5.84 -9.37
N SER A 97 0.33 5.85 -10.16
CA SER A 97 0.39 6.14 -11.60
C SER A 97 0.78 7.60 -11.90
N MET A 98 0.37 8.54 -11.04
CA MET A 98 0.71 9.95 -11.18
C MET A 98 2.12 10.26 -10.69
N TYR A 99 2.53 9.65 -9.57
CA TYR A 99 3.77 9.95 -8.90
C TYR A 99 4.99 9.62 -9.79
N LEU A 100 5.83 10.62 -10.05
CA LEU A 100 6.99 10.52 -10.96
C LEU A 100 6.64 10.02 -12.39
N ARG A 101 5.40 10.25 -12.84
CA ARG A 101 4.82 9.70 -14.09
C ARG A 101 4.69 8.17 -14.09
N GLY A 102 4.58 7.57 -12.90
CA GLY A 102 4.38 6.15 -12.68
C GLY A 102 5.51 5.55 -11.85
N VAL A 103 5.12 4.87 -10.77
CA VAL A 103 5.98 3.95 -10.01
C VAL A 103 5.36 2.56 -9.96
N ARG A 104 6.19 1.54 -9.67
CA ARG A 104 5.71 0.16 -9.60
C ARG A 104 4.65 0.05 -8.50
N TYR A 105 3.59 -0.68 -8.81
CA TYR A 105 2.44 -0.83 -7.94
C TYR A 105 2.08 -2.31 -7.78
N ILE A 106 1.83 -2.74 -6.56
CA ILE A 106 1.33 -4.07 -6.22
C ILE A 106 0.05 -3.89 -5.42
N HIS A 107 -1.02 -4.55 -5.85
CA HIS A 107 -2.28 -4.60 -5.10
C HIS A 107 -2.43 -5.96 -4.43
N ILE A 108 -2.65 -5.96 -3.12
CA ILE A 108 -2.98 -7.13 -2.32
C ILE A 108 -4.44 -6.94 -1.86
N PRO A 109 -5.42 -7.42 -2.65
CA PRO A 109 -6.82 -7.25 -2.35
C PRO A 109 -7.19 -8.00 -1.07
N THR A 110 -7.88 -7.31 -0.16
CA THR A 110 -8.39 -7.92 1.09
C THR A 110 -9.90 -8.16 1.07
N THR A 111 -10.52 -8.00 -0.09
CA THR A 111 -11.95 -8.17 -0.32
C THR A 111 -12.15 -8.95 -1.60
N LEU A 112 -13.14 -9.85 -1.63
CA LEU A 112 -13.40 -10.70 -2.80
C LEU A 112 -13.74 -9.90 -4.08
N LEU A 113 -14.34 -8.72 -3.93
CA LEU A 113 -14.81 -7.89 -5.04
C LEU A 113 -13.69 -7.08 -5.72
N ALA A 114 -12.55 -6.92 -5.05
CA ALA A 114 -11.48 -6.04 -5.47
C ALA A 114 -10.48 -6.74 -6.40
#